data_AF-A0A3D3RKS3-F1
#
_entry.id   AF-A0A3D3RKS3-F1
#
_cell.length_a   1.000
_cell.length_b   1.000
_cell.length_c   1.000
_cell.angle_alpha   90.00
_cell.angle_beta   90.00
_cell.angle_gamma   90.00
#
_symmetry.space_group_name_H-M   'P 1'
#
loop_
_entity.id
_entity.type
_entity.pdbx_description
1 polymer ?
#
loop_
_entity_poly.entity_id
_entity_poly.type
_entity_poly.pdbx_seq_one_letter_code
_entity_poly.pdbx_strand_id
1 'polypeptide(L)' 'EVCAIHAGLECGLLSEKMPYLDIVSIGPDMQGIHTPEERLNISSTKRVYEYLLLTLKDFYKYCE' A
#
# COMPACT_ATOMS: atom_id res chain seq x y z
N GLU A 1 -4.44 10.70 -1.73
CA GLU A 1 -3.85 11.15 -3.01
C GLU A 1 -3.26 9.94 -3.69
N VAL A 2 -3.39 9.83 -5.02
CA VAL A 2 -2.70 8.79 -5.80
C VAL A 2 -1.46 9.45 -6.39
N CYS A 3 -0.28 8.94 -6.07
CA CYS A 3 0.98 9.50 -6.50
C CYS A 3 1.94 8.40 -6.98
N ALA A 4 2.90 8.79 -7.81
CA ALA A 4 4.06 7.97 -8.14
C ALA A 4 5.26 8.47 -7.33
N ILE A 5 6.14 7.54 -6.95
CA ILE A 5 7.38 7.85 -6.23
C ILE A 5 8.58 7.51 -7.10
N HIS A 6 9.67 8.27 -6.96
CA HIS A 6 10.95 7.93 -7.58
C HIS A 6 11.72 6.96 -6.68
N ALA A 7 11.19 5.74 -6.53
CA ALA A 7 11.79 4.65 -5.77
C ALA A 7 11.37 3.30 -6.39
N GLY A 8 12.08 2.23 -6.01
CA GLY A 8 11.70 0.87 -6.41
C GLY A 8 10.50 0.38 -5.60
N LEU A 9 9.46 -0.10 -6.29
CA LEU A 9 8.37 -0.86 -5.70
C LEU A 9 8.28 -2.21 -6.41
N GLU A 10 8.01 -3.27 -5.66
CA GLU A 10 7.80 -4.61 -6.19
C GLU A 10 6.61 -4.66 -7.16
N CYS A 11 5.67 -3.71 -7.07
CA CYS A 11 4.57 -3.54 -8.02
C CYS A 11 5.06 -3.41 -9.48
N GLY A 12 6.24 -2.81 -9.71
CA GLY A 12 6.83 -2.73 -11.04
C GLY A 12 7.23 -4.11 -11.57
N LEU A 13 7.88 -4.92 -10.74
CA LEU A 13 8.25 -6.29 -11.10
C LEU A 13 7.02 -7.20 -11.26
N LEU A 14 6.05 -7.07 -10.36
CA LEU A 14 4.83 -7.88 -10.38
C LEU A 14 3.98 -7.60 -11.62
N SER A 15 3.80 -6.33 -11.99
CA SER A 15 3.05 -5.97 -13.20
C SER A 15 3.73 -6.44 -14.49
N GLU A 16 5.07 -6.49 -14.53
CA GLU A 16 5.81 -7.08 -15.66
C GLU A 16 5.53 -8.58 -15.81
N LYS A 17 5.49 -9.33 -14.71
CA LYS A 17 5.28 -10.79 -14.74
C LYS A 17 3.82 -11.21 -14.80
N MET A 18 2.90 -10.36 -14.36
CA MET A 18 1.47 -10.62 -14.28
C MET A 18 0.71 -9.52 -15.02
N PRO A 19 0.62 -9.58 -16.36
CA PRO A 19 0.15 -8.46 -17.19
C PRO A 19 -1.34 -8.10 -17.00
N TYR A 20 -2.11 -8.96 -16.33
CA TYR A 20 -3.52 -8.74 -16.00
C TYR A 20 -3.76 -8.38 -14.53
N LEU A 21 -2.70 -8.24 -13.74
CA LEU A 21 -2.81 -7.89 -12.33
C LEU A 21 -3.10 -6.40 -12.19
N ASP A 22 -4.28 -6.06 -11.69
CA ASP A 22 -4.56 -4.73 -11.17
C ASP A 22 -3.95 -4.59 -9.77
N ILE A 23 -3.17 -3.54 -9.52
CA ILE A 23 -2.34 -3.42 -8.33
C ILE A 23 -2.24 -1.99 -7.84
N VAL A 24 -2.35 -1.83 -6.52
CA VAL A 24 -2.12 -0.58 -5.79
C VAL A 24 -1.17 -0.84 -4.64
N SER A 25 -0.30 0.14 -4.36
CA SER A 25 0.57 0.14 -3.17
C SER A 25 0.04 1.17 -2.17
N ILE A 26 -0.12 0.76 -0.91
CA ILE A 26 -0.54 1.62 0.21
C ILE A 26 0.30 1.30 1.45
N GLY A 27 0.50 2.28 2.32
CA GLY A 27 1.27 2.10 3.55
C GLY A 27 1.11 3.28 4.51
N PRO A 28 1.50 3.10 5.79
CA PRO A 28 1.45 4.17 6.78
C PRO A 28 2.57 5.18 6.60
N ASP A 29 2.46 6.31 7.29
CA ASP A 29 3.54 7.30 7.31
C ASP A 29 4.77 6.74 8.04
N MET A 30 5.89 6.68 7.32
CA MET A 30 7.19 6.23 7.80
C MET A 30 8.25 7.30 7.53
N GLN A 31 9.26 7.38 8.40
CA GLN A 31 10.35 8.35 8.30
C GLN A 31 11.69 7.68 8.63
N GLY A 32 12.75 8.07 7.92
CA GLY A 32 14.09 7.51 8.14
C GLY A 32 14.21 6.03 7.74
N ILE A 33 13.41 5.56 6.78
CA ILE A 33 13.49 4.18 6.30
C ILE A 33 14.93 3.87 5.88
N HIS A 34 15.45 2.71 6.31
CA HIS A 34 16.83 2.26 6.10
C HIS A 34 17.89 3.00 6.94
N THR A 35 17.50 3.64 8.03
CA THR A 35 18.42 4.27 8.99
C THR A 35 18.12 3.82 10.42
N PRO A 36 19.05 3.94 11.39
CA PRO A 36 18.75 3.69 12.80
C PRO A 36 17.60 4.56 13.37
N GLU A 37 17.27 5.67 12.71
CA GLU A 37 16.20 6.59 13.06
C GLU A 37 14.83 6.21 12.46
N GLU A 38 14.75 5.03 11.83
CA GLU A 38 13.53 4.50 11.22
C GLU A 38 12.39 4.43 12.24
N ARG A 39 11.28 5.07 11.88
CA ARG A 39 10.09 5.13 12.73
C ARG A 39 8.82 5.15 11.89
N LEU A 40 7.76 4.65 12.49
CA LEU A 40 6.45 4.52 11.88
C LEU A 40 5.39 5.20 12.75
N ASN A 41 4.46 5.89 12.10
CA ASN A 41 3.38 6.60 12.80
C ASN A 41 2.26 5.64 13.21
N ILE A 42 2.05 5.49 14.52
CA ILE A 42 1.03 4.59 15.09
C ILE A 42 -0.39 4.96 14.61
N SER A 43 -0.73 6.25 14.62
CA SER A 43 -2.06 6.71 14.21
C SER A 43 -2.32 6.47 12.72
N SER A 44 -1.30 6.64 11.88
CA SER A 44 -1.37 6.40 10.43
C SER A 44 -1.53 4.92 10.13
N THR A 45 -0.81 4.07 10.86
CA THR A 45 -0.92 2.61 10.77
C THR A 45 -2.33 2.12 11.06
N LYS A 46 -2.98 2.66 12.10
CA LYS A 46 -4.38 2.35 12.40
C LYS A 46 -5.29 2.74 11.24
N ARG A 47 -5.14 3.94 10.66
CA ARG A 47 -5.95 4.40 9.52
C ARG A 47 -5.78 3.52 8.29
N VAL A 48 -4.54 3.12 7.96
CA VAL A 48 -4.27 2.24 6.81
C VAL A 48 -4.88 0.86 7.03
N TYR A 49 -4.79 0.31 8.24
CA TYR A 49 -5.43 -0.96 8.57
C TYR A 49 -6.96 -0.90 8.45
N GLU A 50 -7.58 0.14 9.00
CA GLU A 50 -9.03 0.36 8.88
C GLU A 50 -9.45 0.53 7.41
N TYR A 51 -8.66 1.28 6.62
CA TYR A 51 -8.89 1.45 5.19
C TYR A 51 -8.81 0.11 4.44
N LEU A 52 -7.78 -0.71 4.71
CA LEU A 52 -7.65 -2.04 4.11
C LEU A 52 -8.88 -2.92 4.39
N LEU A 53 -9.34 -2.96 5.65
CA LEU A 53 -10.52 -3.74 6.01
C LEU A 53 -11.78 -3.25 5.29
N LEU A 54 -11.97 -1.94 5.17
CA LEU A 54 -13.10 -1.35 4.44
C LEU A 54 -13.03 -1.69 2.95
N THR A 55 -11.86 -1.55 2.32
CA THR A 55 -11.65 -1.91 0.92
C THR A 55 -11.95 -3.37 0.66
N LEU A 56 -11.49 -4.30 1.50
CA LEU A 56 -11.77 -5.73 1.34
C LEU A 56 -13.26 -6.06 1.53
N LYS A 57 -13.92 -5.42 2.50
CA LYS A 57 -15.36 -5.58 2.74
C LYS A 57 -16.19 -5.08 1.56
N ASP A 58 -15.79 -3.96 0.97
CA ASP A 58 -16.47 -3.42 -0.21
C ASP A 58 -16.16 -4.24 -1.46
N PHE A 59 -14.93 -4.73 -1.61
CA PHE A 59 -14.53 -5.60 -2.73
C PHE A 59 -15.39 -6.88 -2.80
N TYR A 60 -15.68 -7.50 -1.65
CA TYR A 60 -16.55 -8.68 -1.60
C TYR A 60 -17.93 -8.44 -2.24
N LYS A 61 -18.48 -7.23 -2.15
CA LYS A 61 -19.78 -6.88 -2.77
C LYS A 61 -19.76 -6.89 -4.30
N TYR A 62 -18.59 -6.80 -4.93
CA TYR A 62 -18.44 -6.85 -6.39
C TYR A 62 -18.21 -8.27 -6.91
N CYS A 63 -18.00 -9.23 -6.02
CA CYS A 63 -17.80 -10.64 -6.35
C CYS A 63 -19.09 -11.48 -6.18
N GLU A 64 -20.14 -10.90 -5.58
CA GLU A 64 -21.52 -11.41 -5.62
C GLU A 64 -22.27 -10.82 -6.81
#